data_AF-A0ABD3EWH3-F1
#
_entry.id   AF-A0ABD3EWH3-F1
#
_cell.length_a   1.000
_cell.length_b   1.000
_cell.length_c   1.000
_cell.angle_alpha   90.00
_cell.angle_beta   90.00
_cell.angle_gamma   90.00
#
_symmetry.space_group_name_H-M   'P 1'
#
loop_
_entity.id
_entity.type
_entity.pdbx_description
1 polymer ?
#
loop_
_entity_poly.entity_id
_entity_poly.type
_entity_poly.pdbx_seq_one_letter_code
_entity_poly.pdbx_strand_id
1 'polypeptide(L)'
;MLRAAENGHVQTARWLYETKGFEIDEEQRPTFIQHALRVGDLEFADLFLPTDGTKWVLLEYDNMRPSPALIEWILDLGYLTWDLHLAGSAIRDLADYGSLSLMQQIFTLHSPLQKDDDRLPEYWMEASLEGDISTLTLTFVTKEQ
;
A
#
# COMPACT_ATOMS: atom_id res chain seq x y z
N MET A 1 5.40 0.12 25.90
CA MET A 1 4.82 -0.36 24.65
C MET A 1 5.55 0.21 23.44
N LEU A 2 5.71 1.54 23.33
CA LEU A 2 6.45 2.19 22.24
C LEU A 2 7.86 1.63 22.04
N ARG A 3 8.65 1.53 23.11
CA ARG A 3 9.98 0.91 23.06
C ARG A 3 9.99 -0.51 22.50
N ALA A 4 8.93 -1.29 22.70
CA ALA A 4 8.84 -2.63 22.13
C ALA A 4 8.62 -2.55 20.60
N ALA A 5 7.76 -1.65 20.13
CA ALA A 5 7.56 -1.40 18.70
C ALA A 5 8.86 -0.88 18.04
N GLU A 6 9.52 0.12 18.65
CA GLU A 6 10.81 0.69 18.18
C GLU A 6 11.91 -0.35 18.01
N ASN A 7 11.94 -1.38 18.87
CA ASN A 7 12.90 -2.47 18.79
C ASN A 7 12.42 -3.65 17.91
N GLY A 8 11.35 -3.47 17.14
CA GLY A 8 10.78 -4.50 16.26
C GLY A 8 10.06 -5.64 16.99
N HIS A 9 9.81 -5.51 18.29
CA HIS A 9 9.07 -6.48 19.10
C HIS A 9 7.56 -6.22 19.04
N VAL A 10 7.00 -6.20 17.82
CA VAL A 10 5.60 -5.85 17.58
C VAL A 10 4.64 -6.77 18.33
N GLN A 11 4.92 -8.07 18.41
CA GLN A 11 4.10 -9.01 19.19
C GLN A 11 4.10 -8.70 20.69
N THR A 12 5.21 -8.19 21.23
CA THR A 12 5.25 -7.71 22.62
C THR A 12 4.47 -6.41 22.77
N ALA A 13 4.55 -5.50 21.80
CA ALA A 13 3.76 -4.28 21.78
C ALA A 13 2.25 -4.57 21.73
N ARG A 14 1.82 -5.49 20.86
CA ARG A 14 0.45 -5.99 20.74
C ARG A 14 -0.04 -6.61 22.05
N TRP A 15 0.72 -7.54 22.63
CA TRP A 15 0.37 -8.14 23.92
C TRP A 15 0.21 -7.10 25.03
N LEU A 16 1.08 -6.09 25.08
CA LEU A 16 0.98 -4.99 26.03
C LEU A 16 -0.28 -4.13 25.80
N TYR A 17 -0.64 -3.86 24.56
CA TYR A 17 -1.86 -3.13 24.20
C TYR A 17 -3.10 -3.89 24.68
N GLU A 18 -3.26 -5.14 24.25
CA GLU A 18 -4.44 -5.98 24.51
C GLU A 18 -4.60 -6.33 26.00
N THR A 19 -3.49 -6.56 26.71
CA THR A 19 -3.53 -7.06 28.10
C THR A 19 -3.53 -5.95 29.15
N LYS A 20 -2.88 -4.81 28.85
CA LYS A 20 -2.67 -3.75 29.84
C LYS A 20 -3.47 -2.48 29.55
N GLY A 21 -4.13 -2.38 28.40
CA GLY A 21 -4.92 -1.20 28.03
C GLY A 21 -4.08 0.07 27.97
N PHE A 22 -2.83 -0.04 27.48
CA PHE A 22 -1.99 1.15 27.29
C PHE A 22 -2.61 2.04 26.22
N GLU A 23 -3.04 3.24 26.62
CA GLU A 23 -3.42 4.30 25.69
C GLU A 23 -2.19 4.79 24.92
N ILE A 24 -2.37 4.99 23.62
CA ILE A 24 -1.37 5.56 22.72
C ILE A 24 -1.77 7.01 22.47
N ASP A 25 -0.86 7.93 22.74
CA ASP A 25 -1.08 9.33 22.39
C ASP A 25 -0.99 9.54 20.86
N GLU A 26 -1.49 10.68 20.38
CA GLU A 26 -1.48 11.00 18.96
C GLU A 26 -0.07 11.10 18.36
N GLU A 27 0.93 11.44 19.18
CA GLU A 27 2.32 11.59 18.76
C GLU A 27 3.00 10.24 18.51
N GLN A 28 2.64 9.21 19.29
CA GLN A 28 3.20 7.87 19.18
C GLN A 28 2.52 7.02 18.11
N ARG A 29 1.27 7.32 17.78
CA ARG A 29 0.44 6.55 16.84
C ARG A 29 1.13 6.29 15.49
N PRO A 30 1.78 7.26 14.81
CA PRO A 30 2.48 7.02 13.55
C PRO A 30 3.57 5.96 13.66
N THR A 31 4.36 5.99 14.73
CA THR A 31 5.44 5.04 15.00
C THR A 31 4.89 3.62 15.14
N PHE A 32 3.74 3.44 15.78
CA PHE A 32 3.10 2.13 15.90
C PHE A 32 2.62 1.59 14.56
N ILE A 33 1.94 2.42 13.76
CA ILE A 33 1.52 2.05 12.40
C ILE A 33 2.75 1.63 11.59
N GLN A 34 3.80 2.46 11.55
CA GLN A 34 5.05 2.18 10.83
C GLN A 34 5.63 0.80 11.20
N HIS A 35 5.79 0.52 12.49
CA HIS A 35 6.36 -0.76 12.93
C HIS A 35 5.47 -1.95 12.64
N ALA A 36 4.15 -1.81 12.77
CA ALA A 36 3.19 -2.84 12.41
C ALA A 36 3.25 -3.17 10.91
N LEU A 37 3.27 -2.15 10.05
CA LEU A 37 3.39 -2.32 8.59
C LEU A 37 4.70 -3.01 8.21
N ARG A 38 5.83 -2.61 8.83
CA ARG A 38 7.15 -3.18 8.55
C ARG A 38 7.24 -4.67 8.86
N VAL A 39 6.49 -5.17 9.85
CA VAL A 39 6.45 -6.61 10.17
C VAL A 39 5.29 -7.34 9.48
N GLY A 40 4.45 -6.62 8.71
CA GLY A 40 3.28 -7.16 8.03
C GLY A 40 2.08 -7.43 8.93
N ASP A 41 2.02 -6.85 10.13
CA ASP A 41 0.90 -7.02 11.08
C ASP A 41 -0.20 -5.98 10.79
N LEU A 42 -0.89 -6.17 9.66
CA LEU A 42 -1.90 -5.23 9.14
C LEU A 42 -3.10 -5.08 10.09
N GLU A 43 -3.52 -6.17 10.75
CA GLU A 43 -4.58 -6.10 11.76
C GLU A 43 -4.18 -5.22 12.93
N PHE A 44 -2.91 -5.26 13.36
CA PHE A 44 -2.43 -4.38 14.42
C PHE A 44 -2.34 -2.93 13.96
N ALA A 45 -1.92 -2.69 12.71
CA ALA A 45 -1.87 -1.36 12.13
C ALA A 45 -3.26 -0.72 12.04
N ASP A 46 -4.27 -1.50 11.67
CA ASP A 46 -5.67 -1.07 11.52
C ASP A 46 -6.25 -0.47 12.81
N LEU A 47 -5.88 -1.01 13.98
CA LEU A 47 -6.31 -0.50 15.29
C LEU A 47 -5.89 0.95 15.55
N PHE A 48 -4.86 1.43 14.86
CA PHE A 48 -4.28 2.75 15.06
C PHE A 48 -4.52 3.69 13.90
N LEU A 49 -5.23 3.27 12.85
CA LEU A 49 -5.56 4.16 11.75
C LEU A 49 -6.39 5.34 12.25
N PRO A 50 -6.06 6.57 11.83
CA PRO A 50 -6.81 7.74 12.22
C PRO A 50 -8.15 7.79 11.48
N THR A 51 -9.22 8.17 12.19
CA THR A 51 -10.57 8.30 11.61
C THR A 51 -10.79 9.61 10.86
N ASP A 52 -9.83 10.54 10.94
CA ASP A 52 -9.90 11.87 10.33
C ASP A 52 -9.43 11.89 8.86
N GLY A 53 -9.05 10.73 8.32
CA GLY A 53 -8.57 10.58 6.94
C GLY A 53 -7.08 10.89 6.75
N THR A 54 -6.31 11.06 7.83
CA THR A 54 -4.85 11.25 7.74
C THR A 54 -4.18 10.00 7.18
N LYS A 55 -3.28 10.20 6.20
CA LYS A 55 -2.74 9.12 5.36
C LYS A 55 -1.33 8.70 5.77
N TRP A 56 -1.12 8.34 7.05
CA TRP A 56 0.21 7.97 7.58
C TRP A 56 0.86 6.79 6.86
N VAL A 57 0.03 5.86 6.37
CA VAL A 57 0.48 4.69 5.61
C VAL A 57 1.30 5.08 4.36
N LEU A 58 1.03 6.26 3.79
CA LEU A 58 1.72 6.75 2.59
C LEU A 58 3.16 7.19 2.86
N LEU A 59 3.44 7.72 4.04
CA LEU A 59 4.79 8.18 4.39
C LEU A 59 5.78 7.01 4.48
N GLU A 60 5.28 5.83 4.79
CA GLU A 60 6.10 4.62 4.95
C GLU A 60 6.16 3.77 3.69
N TYR A 61 5.22 3.94 2.76
CA TYR A 61 5.12 3.11 1.57
C TYR A 61 6.43 3.11 0.76
N ASP A 62 6.96 4.29 0.45
CA ASP A 62 8.19 4.44 -0.34
C ASP A 62 9.45 3.97 0.40
N ASN A 63 9.37 3.81 1.73
CA ASN A 63 10.50 3.40 2.58
C ASN A 63 10.52 1.88 2.84
N MET A 64 9.56 1.14 2.31
CA MET A 64 9.48 -0.32 2.46
C MET A 64 9.39 -1.02 1.10
N ARG A 65 9.67 -2.32 1.10
CA ARG A 65 9.27 -3.19 0.00
C ARG A 65 7.90 -3.76 0.34
N PRO A 66 6.81 -3.24 -0.23
CA PRO A 66 5.47 -3.64 0.18
C PRO A 66 5.18 -5.08 -0.25
N SER A 67 4.44 -5.80 0.58
CA SER A 67 3.90 -7.12 0.22
C SER A 67 2.60 -6.96 -0.56
N PRO A 68 2.18 -7.96 -1.37
CA PRO A 68 0.87 -7.90 -2.03
C PRO A 68 -0.29 -7.66 -1.06
N ALA A 69 -0.23 -8.24 0.14
CA ALA A 69 -1.25 -8.07 1.18
C ALA A 69 -1.33 -6.63 1.70
N LEU A 70 -0.20 -5.94 1.86
CA LEU A 70 -0.17 -4.54 2.24
C LEU A 70 -0.76 -3.66 1.12
N ILE A 71 -0.45 -3.96 -0.14
CA ILE A 71 -0.98 -3.21 -1.29
C ILE A 71 -2.50 -3.39 -1.40
N GLU A 72 -2.99 -4.62 -1.23
CA GLU A 72 -4.43 -4.93 -1.15
C GLU A 72 -5.11 -4.17 0.01
N TRP A 73 -4.48 -4.12 1.18
CA TRP A 73 -5.00 -3.34 2.30
C TRP A 73 -5.05 -1.83 2.01
N ILE A 74 -4.02 -1.25 1.39
CA ILE A 74 -3.99 0.17 0.98
C ILE A 74 -5.05 0.47 -0.09
N LEU A 75 -5.31 -0.50 -0.98
CA LEU A 75 -6.37 -0.46 -1.97
C LEU A 75 -7.75 -0.43 -1.29
N ASP A 76 -7.99 -1.28 -0.29
CA ASP A 76 -9.24 -1.32 0.48
C ASP A 76 -9.47 -0.04 1.29
N LEU A 77 -8.40 0.60 1.78
CA LEU A 77 -8.46 1.92 2.40
C LEU A 77 -8.77 3.06 1.40
N GLY A 78 -8.76 2.76 0.09
CA GLY A 78 -9.07 3.71 -0.98
C GLY A 78 -7.96 4.73 -1.26
N TYR A 79 -6.75 4.52 -0.73
CA TYR A 79 -5.64 5.46 -0.94
C TYR A 79 -5.14 5.47 -2.39
N LEU A 80 -5.23 4.32 -3.09
CA LEU A 80 -4.81 4.20 -4.49
C LEU A 80 -5.74 4.94 -5.48
N THR A 81 -6.96 5.31 -5.06
CA THR A 81 -7.94 5.97 -5.96
C THR A 81 -7.58 7.41 -6.30
N TRP A 82 -6.91 8.12 -5.39
CA TRP A 82 -6.67 9.57 -5.52
C TRP A 82 -5.20 9.92 -5.73
N ASP A 83 -4.31 8.95 -5.54
CA ASP A 83 -2.87 9.12 -5.65
C ASP A 83 -2.34 8.23 -6.77
N LEU A 84 -2.22 8.83 -7.96
CA LEU A 84 -1.74 8.14 -9.14
C LEU A 84 -0.27 7.70 -9.01
N HIS A 85 0.56 8.48 -8.32
CA HIS A 85 1.95 8.11 -8.12
C HIS A 85 2.05 6.83 -7.29
N LEU A 86 1.31 6.79 -6.18
CA LEU A 86 1.20 5.60 -5.33
C LEU A 86 0.60 4.41 -6.09
N ALA A 87 -0.44 4.62 -6.90
CA ALA A 87 -1.03 3.57 -7.74
C ALA A 87 0.00 3.01 -8.74
N GLY A 88 0.80 3.88 -9.36
CA GLY A 88 1.89 3.50 -10.25
C GLY A 88 3.00 2.70 -9.56
N SER A 89 3.44 3.15 -8.40
CA SER A 89 4.41 2.42 -7.57
C SER A 89 3.88 1.04 -7.17
N ALA A 90 2.62 0.96 -6.71
CA ALA A 90 1.98 -0.31 -6.37
C ALA A 90 1.88 -1.28 -7.55
N ILE A 91 1.58 -0.80 -8.77
CA ILE A 91 1.59 -1.63 -9.99
C ILE A 91 2.98 -2.22 -10.23
N ARG A 92 4.04 -1.42 -10.08
CA ARG A 92 5.43 -1.89 -10.21
C ARG A 92 5.78 -2.94 -9.16
N ASP A 93 5.46 -2.67 -7.90
CA ASP A 93 5.74 -3.58 -6.80
C ASP A 93 5.01 -4.92 -6.96
N LEU A 94 3.75 -4.91 -7.42
CA LEU A 94 2.99 -6.14 -7.64
C LEU A 94 3.52 -6.99 -8.81
N ALA A 95 4.17 -6.36 -9.79
CA ALA A 95 4.77 -7.08 -10.91
C ALA A 95 5.95 -7.96 -10.48
N ASP A 96 6.74 -7.54 -9.48
CA ASP A 96 7.77 -8.38 -8.85
C ASP A 96 7.17 -9.66 -8.24
N TYR A 97 5.91 -9.63 -7.82
CA TYR A 97 5.22 -10.76 -7.20
C TYR A 97 4.31 -11.52 -8.17
N GLY A 98 4.29 -11.18 -9.46
CA GLY A 98 3.41 -11.84 -10.44
C GLY A 98 1.91 -11.56 -10.24
N SER A 99 1.56 -10.51 -9.47
CA SER A 99 0.19 -10.28 -8.98
C SER A 99 -0.70 -9.51 -9.97
N LEU A 100 -0.90 -10.09 -11.17
CA LEU A 100 -1.62 -9.42 -12.28
C LEU A 100 -3.03 -8.94 -11.92
N SER A 101 -3.79 -9.71 -11.14
CA SER A 101 -5.17 -9.36 -10.80
C SER A 101 -5.26 -8.05 -10.02
N LEU A 102 -4.39 -7.87 -9.02
CA LEU A 102 -4.32 -6.64 -8.23
C LEU A 102 -3.85 -5.47 -9.09
N MET A 103 -2.88 -5.68 -9.98
CA MET A 103 -2.44 -4.64 -10.92
C MET A 103 -3.59 -4.15 -11.81
N GLN A 104 -4.38 -5.07 -12.38
CA GLN A 104 -5.54 -4.73 -13.21
C GLN A 104 -6.62 -3.98 -12.43
N GLN A 105 -6.84 -4.37 -11.17
CA GLN A 105 -7.78 -3.68 -10.29
C GLN A 105 -7.34 -2.22 -10.05
N ILE A 106 -6.07 -2.00 -9.72
CA ILE A 106 -5.51 -0.66 -9.51
C ILE A 106 -5.59 0.16 -10.80
N PHE A 107 -5.23 -0.41 -11.94
CA PHE A 107 -5.32 0.27 -13.23
C PHE A 107 -6.75 0.73 -13.54
N THR A 108 -7.74 -0.10 -13.22
CA THR A 108 -9.16 0.19 -13.48
C THR A 108 -9.68 1.37 -12.64
N LEU A 109 -9.11 1.63 -11.46
CA LEU A 109 -9.51 2.78 -10.63
C LEU A 109 -9.32 4.13 -11.33
N HIS A 110 -8.35 4.21 -12.22
CA HIS A 110 -7.96 5.44 -12.93
C HIS A 110 -8.48 5.48 -14.37
N SER A 111 -9.32 4.53 -14.76
CA SER A 111 -9.93 4.47 -16.10
C SER A 111 -11.31 5.16 -16.11
N PRO A 112 -11.64 5.97 -17.13
CA PRO A 112 -10.79 6.37 -18.25
C PRO A 112 -9.73 7.40 -17.82
N LEU A 113 -8.50 7.21 -18.30
CA LEU A 113 -7.41 8.15 -18.05
C LEU A 113 -7.84 9.54 -18.52
N GLN A 114 -7.77 10.52 -17.61
CA GLN A 114 -7.97 11.90 -18.00
C GLN A 114 -6.82 12.30 -18.95
N LYS A 115 -7.12 13.18 -19.90
CA LYS A 115 -6.25 13.46 -21.06
C LYS A 115 -4.84 13.97 -20.71
N ASP A 116 -4.64 14.42 -19.48
CA ASP A 116 -3.38 14.96 -18.95
C ASP A 116 -2.67 13.97 -18.01
N ASP A 117 -3.16 12.73 -17.90
CA ASP A 117 -2.65 11.72 -16.97
C ASP A 117 -2.13 10.47 -17.71
N ASP A 118 -0.95 10.61 -18.31
CA ASP A 118 -0.28 9.63 -19.16
C ASP A 118 0.70 8.70 -18.41
N ARG A 119 0.90 8.90 -17.11
CA ARG A 119 1.94 8.21 -16.34
C ARG A 119 1.57 6.78 -15.94
N LEU A 120 0.29 6.48 -15.74
CA LEU A 120 -0.15 5.14 -15.32
C LEU A 120 0.12 4.05 -16.38
N PRO A 121 -0.10 4.28 -17.69
CA PRO A 121 0.38 3.41 -18.75
C PRO A 121 1.91 3.22 -18.74
N GLU A 122 2.69 4.26 -18.45
CA GLU A 122 4.16 4.14 -18.34
C GLU A 122 4.57 3.21 -17.20
N TYR A 123 4.00 3.40 -16.01
CA TYR A 123 4.24 2.50 -14.86
C TYR A 123 3.86 1.05 -15.20
N TRP A 124 2.75 0.83 -15.92
CA TRP A 124 2.37 -0.50 -16.36
C TRP A 124 3.41 -1.12 -17.30
N MET A 125 3.89 -0.36 -18.30
CA MET A 125 4.89 -0.85 -19.24
C MET A 125 6.21 -1.18 -18.55
N GLU A 126 6.70 -0.30 -17.66
CA GLU A 126 7.89 -0.56 -16.83
C GLU A 126 7.72 -1.85 -16.04
N ALA A 127 6.62 -1.96 -15.28
CA ALA A 127 6.30 -3.12 -14.47
C ALA A 127 6.22 -4.41 -15.30
N SER A 128 5.67 -4.33 -16.51
CA SER A 128 5.59 -5.47 -17.42
C SER A 128 6.96 -5.89 -17.95
N LEU A 129 7.90 -4.98 -18.15
CA LEU A 129 9.24 -5.32 -18.65
C LEU A 129 10.14 -5.91 -17.56
N GLU A 130 9.97 -5.43 -16.32
CA GLU A 130 10.88 -5.75 -15.20
C GLU A 130 10.37 -6.91 -14.32
N GLY A 131 9.05 -7.09 -14.22
CA GLY A 131 8.44 -8.07 -13.32
C GLY A 131 8.27 -9.49 -13.89
N ASP A 132 7.82 -10.41 -13.03
CA ASP A 132 7.50 -11.82 -13.36
C ASP A 132 6.14 -11.95 -14.09
N ILE A 133 5.80 -10.94 -14.89
CA ILE A 133 4.58 -10.84 -15.69
C ILE A 133 4.89 -10.46 -17.15
N SER A 134 6.16 -10.47 -17.54
CA SER A 134 6.66 -9.97 -18.84
C SER A 134 6.08 -10.66 -20.07
N THR A 135 5.31 -11.73 -19.88
CA THR A 135 4.53 -12.42 -20.91
C THR A 135 3.11 -11.87 -21.11
N LEU A 136 2.65 -10.94 -20.27
CA LEU A 136 1.25 -10.50 -20.19
C LEU A 136 1.14 -9.02 -20.62
N THR A 137 1.40 -8.74 -21.89
CA THR A 137 1.13 -7.43 -22.48
C THR A 137 -0.37 -7.17 -22.48
N LEU A 138 -0.79 -6.13 -21.77
CA LEU A 138 -2.17 -5.68 -21.78
C LEU A 138 -2.46 -5.09 -23.17
N THR A 139 -3.29 -5.77 -23.96
CA THR A 139 -3.88 -5.17 -25.15
C THR A 139 -4.79 -4.04 -24.68
N PHE A 140 -4.28 -2.81 -24.70
CA PHE A 140 -5.10 -1.62 -24.53
C PHE A 140 -6.20 -1.67 -25.59
N VAL A 141 -7.44 -1.87 -25.14
CA VAL A 141 -8.61 -1.62 -26.00
C VAL A 141 -8.67 -0.12 -26.15
N THR A 142 -8.04 0.41 -27.20
CA THR A 142 -8.34 1.73 -27.73
C THR A 142 -9.82 1.73 -28.08
N LYS A 143 -10.66 2.21 -27.16
CA LYS A 143 -11.99 2.66 -27.54
C LYS A 143 -11.79 3.94 -28.33
N GLU A 144 -11.69 3.78 -29.65
CA GLU A 144 -12.05 4.85 -30.57
C GLU A 144 -13.50 5.26 -30.27
N GLN A 145 -13.70 6.51 -29.87
CA GLN A 145 -14.91 7.29 -30.10
C GLN A 145 -14.50 8.69 -30.53
#